data_AF-A0A3M0ZYD9-F1
#
_entry.id   AF-A0A3M0ZYD9-F1
#
_cell.length_a   1.000
_cell.length_b   1.000
_cell.length_c   1.000
_cell.angle_alpha   90.00
_cell.angle_beta   90.00
_cell.angle_gamma   90.00
#
_symmetry.space_group_name_H-M   'P 1'
#
loop_
_entity.id
_entity.type
_entity.pdbx_description
1 polymer ?
#
loop_
_entity_poly.entity_id
_entity_poly.type
_entity_poly.pdbx_seq_one_letter_code
_entity_poly.pdbx_strand_id
1 'polypeptide(L)' 'MSTNPAPPRRFTGERLVIASHNAGKVREIAALIAPFGVTAVSAAELGLDEPE' A
#
# COMPACT_ATOMS: atom_id res chain seq x y z
N MET A 1 19.48 17.28 20.84
CA MET A 1 18.93 17.70 19.53
C MET A 1 17.71 16.85 19.25
N SER A 2 16.50 17.41 19.38
CA SER A 2 15.25 16.71 19.08
C SER A 2 14.92 16.92 17.60
N THR A 3 15.02 15.89 16.76
CA THR A 3 14.62 15.97 15.36
C THR A 3 13.10 15.88 15.30
N ASN A 4 12.41 17.01 15.20
CA ASN A 4 10.99 17.02 14.88
C ASN A 4 10.86 16.59 13.40
N PRO A 5 10.30 15.40 13.09
CA PRO A 5 10.15 15.00 11.70
C PRO A 5 9.17 15.95 11.01
N ALA A 6 9.48 16.31 9.76
CA ALA A 6 8.53 17.00 8.90
C ALA A 6 7.22 16.19 8.82
N PRO A 7 6.06 16.85 8.67
CA PRO A 7 4.79 16.14 8.57
C PRO A 7 4.80 15.16 7.39
N PRO A 8 4.12 14.01 7.51
CA PRO A 8 4.05 13.05 6.42
C PRO A 8 3.42 13.68 5.19
N ARG A 9 4.00 13.41 4.01
CA ARG A 9 3.43 13.86 2.75
C ARG A 9 2.02 13.28 2.61
N ARG A 10 1.08 14.07 2.10
CA ARG A 10 -0.24 13.54 1.71
C ARG A 10 -0.06 12.57 0.56
N PHE A 11 -0.78 11.46 0.61
CA PHE A 11 -0.88 10.54 -0.52
C PHE A 11 -1.84 11.14 -1.56
N THR A 12 -1.38 11.25 -2.80
CA THR A 12 -2.12 11.87 -3.92
C THR A 12 -2.28 10.92 -5.10
N GLY A 13 -1.93 9.64 -4.93
CA GLY A 13 -2.06 8.62 -5.98
C GLY A 13 -3.43 7.95 -5.98
N GLU A 14 -3.77 7.32 -7.11
CA GLU A 14 -5.01 6.55 -7.27
C GLU A 14 -4.82 5.05 -7.00
N ARG A 15 -3.57 4.57 -7.08
CA ARG A 15 -3.18 3.17 -6.88
C ARG A 15 -2.08 3.03 -5.84
N LEU A 16 -2.22 2.03 -4.97
CA LEU A 16 -1.25 1.65 -3.95
C LEU A 16 -0.83 0.19 -4.14
N VAL A 17 0.46 -0.03 -4.38
CA VAL A 17 1.00 -1.39 -4.48
C VAL A 17 1.23 -1.95 -3.07
N ILE A 18 0.68 -3.12 -2.80
CA ILE A 18 0.87 -3.87 -1.56
C ILE A 18 1.96 -4.90 -1.80
N ALA A 19 3.11 -4.70 -1.16
CA ALA A 19 4.25 -5.63 -1.19
C ALA A 19 3.97 -6.89 -0.35
N SER A 20 2.97 -7.66 -0.76
CA SER A 20 2.61 -8.93 -0.16
C SER A 20 1.99 -9.84 -1.22
N HIS A 21 2.40 -11.11 -1.19
CA HIS A 21 1.79 -12.18 -1.99
C HIS A 21 0.60 -12.84 -1.27
N ASN A 22 0.29 -12.44 -0.03
CA ASN A 22 -0.85 -12.96 0.72
C ASN A 22 -2.16 -12.27 0.28
N ALA A 23 -2.95 -12.96 -0.52
CA ALA A 23 -4.23 -12.47 -1.05
C ALA A 23 -5.23 -12.05 0.06
N GLY A 24 -5.24 -12.72 1.21
CA GLY A 24 -6.10 -12.37 2.34
C GLY A 24 -5.76 -10.99 2.90
N LYS A 25 -4.47 -10.73 3.15
CA LYS A 25 -3.99 -9.42 3.63
C LYS A 25 -4.25 -8.31 2.62
N VAL A 26 -3.98 -8.56 1.33
CA VAL A 26 -4.23 -7.58 0.26
C VAL A 26 -5.72 -7.21 0.22
N ARG A 27 -6.61 -8.19 0.32
CA ARG A 27 -8.06 -7.96 0.34
C ARG A 27 -8.51 -7.13 1.54
N GLU A 28 -7.99 -7.41 2.73
CA GLU A 28 -8.29 -6.63 3.94
C GLU A 28 -7.82 -5.17 3.79
N ILE A 29 -6.60 -4.96 3.31
CA ILE A 29 -6.05 -3.61 3.07
C ILE A 29 -6.87 -2.86 2.01
N ALA A 30 -7.24 -3.55 0.91
CA ALA A 30 -8.08 -2.96 -0.14
C ALA A 30 -9.41 -2.46 0.43
N ALA A 31 -10.06 -3.25 1.29
CA ALA A 31 -11.31 -2.86 1.94
C ALA A 31 -11.14 -1.64 2.86
N LEU A 32 -10.02 -1.55 3.58
CA LEU A 32 -9.73 -0.42 4.47
C LEU A 32 -9.50 0.89 3.70
N ILE A 33 -8.89 0.83 2.52
CA ILE A 33 -8.53 2.04 1.76
C ILE A 33 -9.57 2.45 0.71
N ALA A 34 -10.50 1.56 0.36
CA ALA A 34 -11.55 1.82 -0.63
C ALA A 34 -12.36 3.12 -0.39
N PRO A 35 -12.74 3.49 0.86
CA PRO A 35 -13.48 4.74 1.11
C PRO A 35 -12.70 6.01 0.75
N PHE A 36 -11.37 5.92 0.61
CA PHE A 36 -10.53 7.04 0.21
C PHE A 36 -10.33 7.13 -1.32
N GLY A 37 -11.01 6.30 -2.11
CA GLY A 37 -10.88 6.28 -3.57
C GLY A 37 -9.57 5.71 -4.07
N VAL A 38 -8.85 4.96 -3.24
CA VAL A 38 -7.56 4.35 -3.57
C VAL A 38 -7.75 2.87 -3.92
N THR A 39 -7.14 2.44 -5.01
CA THR A 39 -7.13 1.02 -5.42
C THR A 39 -5.87 0.33 -4.92
N ALA A 40 -6.01 -0.78 -4.19
CA ALA A 40 -4.88 -1.64 -3.83
C ALA A 40 -4.55 -2.61 -4.98
N VAL A 41 -3.27 -2.81 -5.27
CA VAL A 41 -2.76 -3.81 -6.24
C VAL A 41 -1.69 -4.64 -5.55
N SER A 42 -1.75 -5.97 -5.61
CA SER A 42 -0.69 -6.79 -5.00
C SER A 42 0.60 -6.79 -5.82
N ALA A 43 1.72 -7.07 -5.16
CA ALA A 43 2.99 -7.36 -5.84
C ALA A 43 2.86 -8.57 -6.80
N ALA A 44 2.09 -9.59 -6.40
CA ALA A 44 1.82 -10.76 -7.21
C ALA A 44 1.06 -10.43 -8.53
N GLU A 45 0.07 -9.54 -8.48
CA GLU A 45 -0.64 -9.05 -9.69
C GLU A 45 0.28 -8.30 -10.66
N LEU A 46 1.36 -7.72 -10.15
CA LEU A 46 2.39 -7.06 -10.96
C LEU A 46 3.49 -8.03 -11.42
N GLY A 47 3.40 -9.32 -11.08
CA GLY A 47 4.42 -10.31 -11.41
C GLY A 47 5.76 -10.07 -10.71
N LEU A 48 5.75 -9.41 -9.54
CA LEU A 48 6.94 -9.19 -8.74
C LEU A 48 7.22 -10.44 -7.90
N ASP A 49 8.49 -10.84 -7.85
CA ASP A 49 8.95 -11.95 -7.03
C ASP A 49 8.86 -11.61 -5.53
N GLU A 50 8.84 -12.66 -4.70
CA GLU A 50 8.92 -12.52 -3.25
C GLU A 50 10.36 -12.14 -2.85
N PRO A 51 10.55 -11.23 -1.86
CA PRO A 51 11.89 -10.91 -1.38
C PRO A 51 12.54 -12.10 -0.64
N GLU A 52 13.88 -12.18 -0.70
CA GLU A 52 14.72 -13.08 0.13
C GLU A 52 14.84 -12.61 1.59
#